data_AF-A0A0S2KGW7-F1
#
_entry.id   AF-A0A0S2KGW7-F1
#
_cell.length_a   1.000
_cell.length_b   1.000
_cell.length_c   1.000
_cell.angle_alpha   90.00
_cell.angle_beta   90.00
_cell.angle_gamma   90.00
#
_symmetry.space_group_name_H-M   'P 1'
#
loop_
_entity.id
_entity.type
_entity.pdbx_description
1 polymer ?
#
loop_
_entity_poly.entity_id
_entity_poly.type
_entity_poly.pdbx_seq_one_letter_code
_entity_poly.pdbx_strand_id
1 'polypeptide(L)'
;MAAAGKSGISPWVWVGLAALSLLALAVIFVLPQVVERYELPLVKRVEQPPAAIVPSPDAPQPPAISPFEEAQLARQRREAQDALADLLNKQSELEMMGVEQWAAEQFSQGLEAARRGDEFYRTGAFSDAAAAYQEGDQRLGALLDQTDTVLARIMEEGQAALQAADATTALARFELAARLDPTSEDVAVGRERAETLDQVEALLSDAGELQESGELAQAQALYDQAVLLDPLHDRATALRQDNEQRMIDAEFTRIMSEGFALLDRGEAESAITAFQRALQVRPGSQQANEAITQTREQLTLVRIEQYRLQAERHEQQEQWQQAIDTYAAALDLDANLVFAQEGKDYSERRLQLDTLLQTNLDDPLRLSDAAAYQEALDVFRVASDLAQDLMAQN
;
A
#
# COMPACT_ATOMS: atom_id res chain seq x y z
N MET A 1 -46.28 -0.78 -6.21
CA MET A 1 -46.16 0.39 -7.11
C MET A 1 -44.66 0.63 -7.27
N ALA A 2 -44.04 0.78 -8.43
CA ALA A 2 -44.48 1.00 -9.79
C ALA A 2 -43.45 0.39 -10.76
N ALA A 3 -43.92 -0.10 -11.90
CA ALA A 3 -43.08 -0.49 -13.02
C ALA A 3 -42.72 0.77 -13.84
N ALA A 4 -41.44 0.98 -14.12
CA ALA A 4 -40.98 1.97 -15.09
C ALA A 4 -40.53 1.23 -16.36
N GLY A 5 -41.41 1.14 -17.34
CA GLY A 5 -41.10 0.59 -18.66
C GLY A 5 -40.29 1.60 -19.47
N LYS A 6 -39.08 1.22 -19.89
CA LYS A 6 -38.29 1.94 -20.89
C LYS A 6 -38.94 1.75 -22.26
N SER A 7 -39.48 2.81 -22.85
CA SER A 7 -39.93 2.83 -24.24
C SER A 7 -38.73 2.88 -25.19
N GLY A 8 -38.34 1.72 -25.72
CA GLY A 8 -37.34 1.63 -26.79
C GLY A 8 -37.90 2.18 -28.11
N ILE A 9 -37.13 3.03 -28.78
CA ILE A 9 -37.45 3.59 -30.11
C ILE A 9 -37.55 2.43 -31.12
N SER A 10 -38.64 2.40 -31.89
CA SER A 10 -38.91 1.34 -32.87
C SER A 10 -37.81 1.26 -33.93
N PRO A 11 -37.30 0.05 -34.27
CA PRO A 11 -36.25 -0.14 -35.28
C PRO A 11 -36.63 0.38 -36.68
N TRP A 12 -37.93 0.55 -36.97
CA TRP A 12 -38.42 1.13 -38.22
C TRP A 12 -38.11 2.62 -38.37
N VAL A 13 -37.94 3.35 -37.25
CA VAL A 13 -37.54 4.76 -37.29
C VAL A 13 -36.11 4.91 -37.80
N TRP A 14 -35.21 4.00 -37.41
CA TRP A 14 -33.83 3.97 -37.89
C TRP A 14 -33.72 3.60 -39.37
N VAL A 15 -34.55 2.68 -39.84
CA VAL A 15 -34.63 2.34 -41.28
C VAL A 15 -35.14 3.53 -42.09
N GLY A 16 -36.16 4.23 -41.59
CA GLY A 16 -36.67 5.46 -42.22
C GLY A 16 -35.62 6.58 -42.28
N LEU A 17 -34.89 6.79 -41.18
CA LEU A 17 -33.82 7.80 -41.11
C LEU A 17 -32.64 7.47 -42.05
N ALA A 18 -32.26 6.19 -42.12
CA ALA A 18 -31.21 5.73 -43.03
C ALA A 18 -31.61 5.93 -44.49
N ALA A 19 -32.85 5.58 -44.86
CA ALA A 19 -33.35 5.79 -46.23
C ALA A 19 -33.41 7.28 -46.61
N LEU A 20 -33.84 8.15 -45.69
CA LEU A 20 -33.89 9.60 -45.92
C LEU A 20 -32.48 10.21 -46.05
N SER A 21 -31.53 9.75 -45.24
CA SER A 21 -30.13 10.20 -45.30
C SER A 21 -29.46 9.76 -46.60
N LEU A 22 -29.74 8.55 -47.07
CA LEU A 22 -29.22 8.02 -48.34
C LEU A 22 -29.80 8.80 -49.53
N LEU A 23 -31.07 9.17 -49.47
CA LEU A 23 -31.71 9.99 -50.49
C LEU A 23 -31.16 11.43 -50.49
N ALA A 24 -30.90 12.01 -49.31
CA ALA A 24 -30.24 13.32 -49.20
C ALA A 24 -28.82 13.30 -49.78
N LEU A 25 -28.04 12.26 -49.47
CA LEU A 25 -26.72 12.02 -50.07
C LEU A 25 -26.80 11.89 -51.60
N ALA A 26 -27.78 11.15 -52.12
CA ALA A 26 -27.98 11.04 -53.57
C ALA A 26 -28.28 12.39 -54.22
N VAL A 27 -29.11 13.24 -53.59
CA VAL A 27 -29.41 14.59 -54.12
C VAL A 27 -28.16 15.49 -54.06
N ILE A 28 -27.37 15.44 -53.00
CA ILE A 28 -26.18 16.30 -52.85
C ILE A 28 -25.05 15.89 -53.79
N PHE A 29 -24.83 14.59 -54.01
CA PHE A 29 -23.68 14.11 -54.78
C PHE A 29 -24.00 13.78 -56.24
N VAL A 30 -25.22 13.32 -56.56
CA VAL A 30 -25.57 12.86 -57.92
C VAL A 30 -26.24 13.96 -58.73
N LEU A 31 -27.10 14.78 -58.11
CA LEU A 31 -27.82 15.83 -58.84
C LEU A 31 -26.90 16.91 -59.46
N PRO A 32 -25.81 17.40 -58.81
CA PRO A 32 -24.93 18.38 -59.43
C PRO A 32 -24.31 17.87 -60.72
N GLN A 33 -23.87 16.62 -60.75
CA GLN A 33 -23.27 16.01 -61.94
C GLN A 33 -24.28 15.84 -63.10
N VAL A 34 -25.57 15.68 -62.79
CA VAL A 34 -26.62 15.56 -63.81
C VAL A 34 -27.00 16.95 -64.36
N VAL A 35 -27.06 17.99 -63.52
CA VAL A 35 -27.37 19.37 -63.94
C VAL A 35 -26.23 19.99 -64.75
N GLU A 36 -24.97 19.62 -64.49
CA GLU A 36 -23.83 20.07 -65.30
C GLU A 36 -23.90 19.53 -66.74
N ARG A 37 -24.52 18.36 -66.96
CA ARG A 37 -24.55 17.67 -68.26
C ARG A 37 -25.80 17.95 -69.09
N TYR A 38 -26.89 18.41 -68.47
CA TYR A 38 -28.20 18.56 -69.11
C TYR A 38 -28.92 19.84 -68.68
N GLU A 39 -29.50 20.57 -69.64
CA GLU A 39 -30.35 21.74 -69.40
C GLU A 39 -31.82 21.40 -69.71
N LEU A 40 -32.76 21.93 -68.90
CA LEU A 40 -34.19 21.71 -69.08
C LEU A 40 -34.76 22.59 -70.21
N PRO A 41 -35.60 22.07 -71.13
CA PRO A 41 -36.03 20.68 -71.25
C PRO A 41 -34.88 19.78 -71.75
N LEU A 42 -34.65 18.64 -71.10
CA LEU A 42 -33.47 17.73 -71.21
C LEU A 42 -32.82 17.62 -72.62
N VAL A 43 -31.99 18.60 -72.97
CA VAL A 43 -31.08 18.52 -74.11
C VAL A 43 -29.65 18.40 -73.56
N LYS A 44 -28.84 17.54 -74.18
CA LYS A 44 -27.42 17.39 -73.86
C LYS A 44 -26.72 18.72 -74.16
N ARG A 45 -26.06 19.30 -73.15
CA ARG A 45 -25.29 20.54 -73.31
C ARG A 45 -24.20 20.29 -74.36
N VAL A 46 -24.30 20.96 -75.50
CA VAL A 46 -23.23 20.99 -76.49
C VAL A 46 -22.24 22.03 -76.00
N GLU A 47 -21.02 21.61 -75.66
CA GLU A 47 -19.92 22.54 -75.46
C GLU A 47 -19.76 23.36 -76.74
N GLN A 48 -20.11 24.65 -76.68
CA GLN A 48 -19.63 25.61 -77.66
C GLN A 48 -18.11 25.56 -77.56
N PRO A 49 -17.39 25.24 -78.65
CA PRO A 49 -15.96 25.45 -78.66
C PRO A 49 -15.74 26.93 -78.33
N PRO A 50 -14.74 27.27 -77.48
CA PRO A 50 -14.41 28.66 -77.26
C PRO A 50 -14.22 29.31 -78.63
N ALA A 51 -14.83 30.47 -78.83
CA ALA A 51 -14.57 31.28 -80.02
C ALA A 51 -13.04 31.33 -80.17
N ALA A 52 -12.55 30.81 -81.29
CA ALA A 52 -11.13 30.87 -81.59
C ALA A 52 -10.73 32.34 -81.57
N ILE A 53 -10.01 32.73 -80.51
CA ILE A 53 -9.34 34.00 -80.44
C ILE A 53 -8.26 33.90 -81.50
N VAL A 54 -8.56 34.39 -82.70
CA VAL A 54 -7.55 34.64 -83.73
C VAL A 54 -6.52 35.56 -83.08
N PRO A 55 -5.25 35.15 -82.96
CA PRO A 55 -4.24 36.02 -82.37
C PRO A 55 -4.11 37.27 -83.23
N SER A 56 -4.30 38.44 -82.62
CA SER A 56 -3.91 39.70 -83.24
C SER A 56 -2.38 39.64 -83.46
N PRO A 57 -1.87 39.93 -84.68
CA PRO A 57 -0.43 39.80 -84.98
C PRO A 57 0.47 40.77 -84.19
N ASP A 58 -0.12 41.75 -83.50
CA ASP A 58 0.59 42.87 -82.86
C ASP A 58 0.44 42.90 -81.32
N ALA A 59 0.03 41.80 -80.69
CA ALA A 59 0.21 41.67 -79.24
C ALA A 59 1.68 41.29 -78.95
N PRO A 60 2.44 42.05 -78.15
CA PRO A 60 3.77 41.63 -77.73
C PRO A 60 3.65 40.27 -77.05
N GLN A 61 4.18 39.23 -77.70
CA GLN A 61 4.32 37.92 -77.06
C GLN A 61 5.15 38.14 -75.79
N PRO A 62 4.71 37.65 -74.62
CA PRO A 62 5.59 37.66 -73.45
C PRO A 62 6.91 36.99 -73.87
N PRO A 63 8.06 37.54 -73.47
CA PRO A 63 9.35 36.98 -73.87
C PRO A 63 9.32 35.48 -73.54
N ALA A 64 9.51 34.65 -74.56
CA ALA A 64 9.57 33.21 -74.36
C ALA A 64 10.76 32.96 -73.42
N ILE A 65 10.45 32.45 -72.22
CA ILE A 65 11.45 32.10 -71.21
C ILE A 65 12.47 31.19 -71.88
N SER A 66 13.75 31.52 -71.73
CA SER A 66 14.80 30.73 -72.36
C SER A 66 14.87 29.31 -71.73
N PRO A 67 15.31 28.29 -72.47
CA PRO A 67 15.50 26.95 -71.90
C PRO A 67 16.39 26.92 -70.65
N PHE A 68 17.31 27.89 -70.51
CA PHE A 68 18.16 28.06 -69.33
C PHE A 68 17.37 28.59 -68.11
N GLU A 69 16.56 29.62 -68.29
CA GLU A 69 15.70 30.18 -67.22
C GLU A 69 14.63 29.18 -66.78
N GLU A 70 14.05 28.40 -67.70
CA GLU A 70 13.10 27.34 -67.37
C GLU A 70 13.76 26.24 -66.52
N ALA A 71 14.98 25.84 -66.85
CA ALA A 71 15.76 24.89 -66.04
C ALA A 71 16.08 25.46 -64.63
N GLN A 72 16.36 26.76 -64.52
CA GLN A 72 16.58 27.42 -63.22
C GLN A 72 15.29 27.45 -62.37
N LEU A 73 14.15 27.80 -62.95
CA LEU A 73 12.85 27.78 -62.26
C LEU A 73 12.46 26.36 -61.84
N ALA A 74 12.70 25.36 -62.70
CA ALA A 74 12.45 23.96 -62.35
C ALA A 74 13.32 23.51 -61.17
N ARG A 75 14.59 23.94 -61.11
CA ARG A 75 15.47 23.68 -59.97
C ARG A 75 14.95 24.35 -58.69
N GLN A 76 14.60 25.64 -58.73
CA GLN A 76 14.07 26.35 -57.56
C GLN A 76 12.76 25.76 -57.06
N ARG A 77 11.88 25.32 -57.98
CA ARG A 77 10.64 24.62 -57.61
C ARG A 77 10.93 23.32 -56.89
N ARG A 78 11.88 22.51 -57.38
CA ARG A 78 12.30 21.29 -56.68
C ARG A 78 12.82 21.60 -55.29
N GLU A 79 13.68 22.61 -55.14
CA GLU A 79 14.21 23.04 -53.83
C GLU A 79 13.09 23.44 -52.86
N ALA A 80 12.08 24.19 -53.33
CA ALA A 80 10.91 24.53 -52.52
C ALA A 80 10.08 23.29 -52.13
N GLN A 81 9.91 22.33 -53.05
CA GLN A 81 9.20 21.07 -52.78
C GLN A 81 9.93 20.19 -51.78
N ASP A 82 11.26 20.09 -51.90
CA ASP A 82 12.09 19.33 -50.97
C ASP A 82 12.02 19.94 -49.56
N ALA A 83 12.15 21.27 -49.45
CA ALA A 83 12.01 21.98 -48.17
C ALA A 83 10.60 21.82 -47.55
N LEU A 84 9.55 21.84 -48.37
CA LEU A 84 8.19 21.57 -47.91
C LEU A 84 8.03 20.12 -47.42
N ALA A 85 8.64 19.14 -48.09
CA ALA A 85 8.56 17.75 -47.68
C ALA A 85 9.23 17.53 -46.31
N ASP A 86 10.40 18.12 -46.08
CA ASP A 86 11.10 18.06 -44.78
C ASP A 86 10.26 18.70 -43.67
N LEU A 87 9.69 19.88 -43.94
CA LEU A 87 8.78 20.57 -43.02
C LEU A 87 7.57 19.71 -42.64
N LEU A 88 6.90 19.09 -43.62
CA LEU A 88 5.72 18.26 -43.39
C LEU A 88 6.04 17.00 -42.58
N ASN A 89 7.24 16.42 -42.76
CA ASN A 89 7.68 15.29 -41.95
C ASN A 89 7.80 15.69 -40.47
N LYS A 90 8.47 16.82 -40.18
CA LYS A 90 8.59 17.33 -38.80
C LYS A 90 7.26 17.76 -38.21
N GLN A 91 6.38 18.34 -39.03
CA GLN A 91 5.02 18.66 -38.61
C GLN A 91 4.29 17.39 -38.15
N SER A 92 4.31 16.34 -38.97
CA SER A 92 3.65 15.07 -38.65
C SER A 92 4.25 14.42 -37.39
N GLU A 93 5.56 14.51 -37.19
CA GLU A 93 6.24 13.99 -36.00
C GLU A 93 5.79 14.72 -34.73
N LEU A 94 5.79 16.06 -34.75
CA LEU A 94 5.34 16.90 -33.65
C LEU A 94 3.83 16.70 -33.33
N GLU A 95 3.00 16.50 -34.35
CA GLU A 95 1.57 16.21 -34.18
C GLU A 95 1.35 14.87 -33.46
N MET A 96 2.10 13.83 -33.83
CA MET A 96 2.07 12.53 -33.11
C MET A 96 2.50 12.68 -31.65
N MET A 97 3.50 13.53 -31.40
CA MET A 97 3.99 13.93 -30.07
C MET A 97 3.03 14.87 -29.31
N GLY A 98 1.90 15.26 -29.91
CA GLY A 98 0.90 16.10 -29.26
C GLY A 98 1.37 17.54 -29.00
N VAL A 99 2.16 18.12 -29.90
CA VAL A 99 2.73 19.48 -29.79
C VAL A 99 1.74 20.57 -29.41
N GLU A 100 0.47 20.46 -29.80
CA GLU A 100 -0.57 21.40 -29.39
C GLU A 100 -0.83 21.43 -27.88
N GLN A 101 -0.46 20.38 -27.14
CA GLN A 101 -0.67 20.32 -25.69
C GLN A 101 0.51 20.92 -24.90
N TRP A 102 1.70 21.04 -25.50
CA TRP A 102 2.91 21.48 -24.80
C TRP A 102 3.64 22.67 -25.42
N ALA A 103 3.42 22.97 -26.70
CA ALA A 103 4.01 24.11 -27.43
C ALA A 103 3.10 24.65 -28.56
N ALA A 104 1.80 24.79 -28.29
CA ALA A 104 0.81 25.24 -29.29
C ALA A 104 1.21 26.54 -30.01
N GLU A 105 1.68 27.53 -29.25
CA GLU A 105 2.03 28.84 -29.79
C GLU A 105 3.24 28.76 -30.73
N GLN A 106 4.31 28.09 -30.29
CA GLN A 106 5.53 27.94 -31.07
C GLN A 106 5.30 27.08 -32.32
N PHE A 107 4.47 26.04 -32.22
CA PHE A 107 4.06 25.22 -33.35
C PHE A 107 3.29 26.05 -34.39
N SER A 108 2.31 26.83 -33.93
CA SER A 108 1.55 27.75 -34.80
C SER A 108 2.46 28.75 -35.53
N GLN A 109 3.47 29.30 -34.85
CA GLN A 109 4.47 30.19 -35.47
C GLN A 109 5.29 29.49 -36.56
N GLY A 110 5.61 28.20 -36.40
CA GLY A 110 6.23 27.38 -37.45
C GLY A 110 5.33 27.23 -38.68
N LEU A 111 4.03 26.98 -38.47
CA LEU A 111 3.05 26.85 -39.54
C LEU A 111 2.71 28.17 -40.26
N GLU A 112 2.86 29.32 -39.60
CA GLU A 112 2.75 30.62 -40.27
C GLU A 112 3.85 30.83 -41.33
N ALA A 113 5.06 30.32 -41.10
CA ALA A 113 6.13 30.34 -42.11
C ALA A 113 5.77 29.47 -43.33
N ALA A 114 5.17 28.30 -43.09
CA ALA A 114 4.64 27.43 -44.14
C ALA A 114 3.58 28.14 -45.01
N ARG A 115 2.62 28.82 -44.36
CA ARG A 115 1.57 29.58 -45.07
C ARG A 115 2.13 30.71 -45.93
N ARG A 116 3.16 31.43 -45.47
CA ARG A 116 3.88 32.42 -46.31
C ARG A 116 4.58 31.74 -47.50
N GLY A 117 5.19 30.57 -47.28
CA GLY A 117 5.79 29.77 -48.35
C GLY A 117 4.78 29.41 -49.45
N ASP A 118 3.56 29.01 -49.07
CA ASP A 118 2.48 28.72 -50.01
C ASP A 118 2.08 29.94 -50.85
N GLU A 119 2.07 31.14 -50.27
CA GLU A 119 1.78 32.38 -50.99
C GLU A 119 2.85 32.69 -52.06
N PHE A 120 4.14 32.54 -51.71
CA PHE A 120 5.24 32.66 -52.67
C PHE A 120 5.20 31.58 -53.75
N TYR A 121 4.87 30.34 -53.37
CA TYR A 121 4.79 29.23 -54.31
C TYR A 121 3.68 29.45 -55.36
N ARG A 122 2.51 29.94 -54.94
CA ARG A 122 1.38 30.26 -55.85
C ARG A 122 1.72 31.38 -56.85
N THR A 123 2.57 32.32 -56.46
CA THR A 123 2.99 33.44 -57.31
C THR A 123 4.20 33.13 -58.19
N GLY A 124 4.77 31.92 -58.07
CA GLY A 124 5.94 31.47 -58.83
C GLY A 124 7.28 31.94 -58.26
N ALA A 125 7.29 32.57 -57.08
CA ALA A 125 8.48 32.99 -56.36
C ALA A 125 9.11 31.81 -55.60
N PHE A 126 9.61 30.81 -56.34
CA PHE A 126 10.05 29.53 -55.76
C PHE A 126 11.23 29.67 -54.79
N SER A 127 12.14 30.62 -55.01
CA SER A 127 13.25 30.89 -54.08
C SER A 127 12.76 31.42 -52.73
N ASP A 128 11.78 32.33 -52.73
CA ASP A 128 11.20 32.87 -51.50
C ASP A 128 10.34 31.82 -50.79
N ALA A 129 9.64 30.98 -51.56
CA ALA A 129 8.91 29.83 -51.03
C ALA A 129 9.83 28.85 -50.30
N ALA A 130 10.96 28.48 -50.93
CA ALA A 130 11.96 27.59 -50.31
C ALA A 130 12.50 28.18 -49.01
N ALA A 131 12.85 29.47 -48.98
CA ALA A 131 13.32 30.14 -47.77
C ALA A 131 12.26 30.16 -46.65
N ALA A 132 11.00 30.42 -46.99
CA ALA A 132 9.91 30.40 -46.01
C ALA A 132 9.62 29.00 -45.45
N TYR A 133 9.66 27.96 -46.29
CA TYR A 133 9.54 26.57 -45.81
C TYR A 133 10.72 26.17 -44.92
N GLN A 134 11.95 26.56 -45.29
CA GLN A 134 13.15 26.34 -44.45
C GLN A 134 13.06 27.07 -43.11
N GLU A 135 12.48 28.27 -43.06
CA GLU A 135 12.23 28.97 -41.79
C GLU A 135 11.26 28.19 -40.90
N GLY A 136 10.16 27.67 -41.48
CA GLY A 136 9.23 26.80 -40.77
C GLY A 136 9.92 25.53 -40.27
N ASP A 137 10.73 24.90 -41.11
CA ASP A 137 11.45 23.66 -40.83
C ASP A 137 12.42 23.82 -39.65
N GLN A 138 13.13 24.96 -39.59
CA GLN A 138 13.99 25.32 -38.45
C GLN A 138 13.20 25.54 -37.17
N ARG A 139 12.05 26.21 -37.25
CA ARG A 139 11.16 26.43 -36.08
C ARG A 139 10.60 25.11 -35.54
N LEU A 140 10.17 24.21 -36.41
CA LEU A 140 9.70 22.87 -36.02
C LEU A 140 10.86 22.00 -35.51
N GLY A 141 12.04 22.08 -36.13
CA GLY A 141 13.24 21.40 -35.64
C GLY A 141 13.62 21.83 -34.22
N ALA A 142 13.57 23.13 -33.93
CA ALA A 142 13.83 23.65 -32.59
C ALA A 142 12.82 23.17 -31.53
N LEU A 143 11.61 22.75 -31.93
CA LEU A 143 10.64 22.11 -31.04
C LEU A 143 11.01 20.65 -30.77
N LEU A 144 11.43 19.91 -31.80
CA LEU A 144 11.92 18.55 -31.65
C LEU A 144 13.13 18.49 -30.70
N ASP A 145 14.05 19.45 -30.82
CA ASP A 145 15.22 19.56 -29.92
C ASP A 145 14.85 19.83 -28.44
N GLN A 146 13.64 20.32 -28.16
CA GLN A 146 13.16 20.59 -26.79
C GLN A 146 12.40 19.41 -26.16
N THR A 147 12.15 18.35 -26.91
CA THR A 147 11.29 17.21 -26.50
C THR A 147 11.71 16.63 -25.16
N ASP A 148 13.01 16.39 -24.93
CA ASP A 148 13.53 15.84 -23.67
C ASP A 148 13.27 16.76 -22.47
N THR A 149 13.42 18.07 -22.67
CA THR A 149 13.16 19.06 -21.60
C THR A 149 11.67 19.15 -21.28
N VAL A 150 10.83 19.08 -22.32
CA VAL A 150 9.38 19.07 -22.17
C VAL A 150 8.91 17.79 -21.48
N LEU A 151 9.45 16.63 -21.86
CA LEU A 151 9.18 15.34 -21.23
C LEU A 151 9.50 15.38 -19.73
N ALA A 152 10.71 15.86 -19.36
CA ALA A 152 11.11 15.96 -17.96
C ALA A 152 10.13 16.81 -17.13
N ARG A 153 9.69 17.95 -17.66
CA ARG A 153 8.68 18.80 -17.01
C ARG A 153 7.33 18.08 -16.88
N ILE A 154 6.84 17.44 -17.93
CA ILE A 154 5.55 16.74 -17.90
C ILE A 154 5.59 15.58 -16.89
N MET A 155 6.71 14.88 -16.78
CA MET A 155 6.92 13.84 -15.77
C MET A 155 6.86 14.39 -14.35
N GLU A 156 7.47 15.55 -14.10
CA GLU A 156 7.39 16.23 -12.81
C GLU A 156 5.94 16.67 -12.49
N GLU A 157 5.23 17.23 -13.47
CA GLU A 157 3.82 17.60 -13.34
C GLU A 157 2.93 16.38 -13.05
N GLY A 158 3.16 15.25 -13.72
CA GLY A 158 2.45 13.99 -13.49
C GLY A 158 2.72 13.42 -12.10
N GLN A 159 3.98 13.43 -11.66
CA GLN A 159 4.36 12.97 -10.33
C GLN A 159 3.77 13.86 -9.22
N ALA A 160 3.73 15.18 -9.43
CA ALA A 160 3.10 16.11 -8.51
C ALA A 160 1.58 15.87 -8.42
N ALA A 161 0.92 15.55 -9.54
CA ALA A 161 -0.50 15.20 -9.54
C ALA A 161 -0.78 13.88 -8.81
N LEU A 162 0.08 12.85 -8.94
CA LEU A 162 -0.03 11.63 -8.13
C LEU A 162 0.05 11.93 -6.63
N GLN A 163 1.00 12.78 -6.22
CA GLN A 163 1.15 13.19 -4.81
C GLN A 163 -0.04 14.01 -4.30
N ALA A 164 -0.69 14.76 -5.18
CA ALA A 164 -1.88 15.54 -4.86
C ALA A 164 -3.19 14.72 -4.92
N ALA A 165 -3.12 13.41 -5.17
CA ALA A 165 -4.27 12.55 -5.38
C ALA A 165 -5.18 13.01 -6.55
N ASP A 166 -4.61 13.66 -7.58
CA ASP A 166 -5.32 14.09 -8.79
C ASP A 166 -5.06 13.11 -9.94
N ALA A 167 -5.83 12.02 -9.97
CA ALA A 167 -5.73 10.98 -10.99
C ALA A 167 -5.97 11.50 -12.40
N THR A 168 -6.90 12.44 -12.58
CA THR A 168 -7.24 13.00 -13.90
C THR A 168 -6.06 13.77 -14.48
N THR A 169 -5.45 14.66 -13.70
CA THR A 169 -4.27 15.40 -14.15
C THR A 169 -3.07 14.46 -14.32
N ALA A 170 -2.82 13.55 -13.38
CA ALA A 170 -1.70 12.61 -13.47
C ALA A 170 -1.78 11.77 -14.75
N LEU A 171 -2.95 11.19 -15.04
CA LEU A 171 -3.16 10.36 -16.22
C LEU A 171 -2.93 11.16 -17.51
N ALA A 172 -3.50 12.36 -17.60
CA ALA A 172 -3.30 13.23 -18.77
C ALA A 172 -1.83 13.57 -19.01
N ARG A 173 -1.05 13.80 -17.94
CA ARG A 173 0.39 14.08 -18.05
C ARG A 173 1.17 12.86 -18.51
N PHE A 174 0.94 11.68 -17.92
CA PHE A 174 1.64 10.47 -18.33
C PHE A 174 1.23 9.97 -19.73
N GLU A 175 -0.02 10.18 -20.16
CA GLU A 175 -0.43 9.93 -21.53
C GLU A 175 0.27 10.84 -22.54
N LEU A 176 0.47 12.12 -22.20
CA LEU A 176 1.24 13.03 -23.04
C LEU A 176 2.72 12.65 -23.07
N ALA A 177 3.30 12.32 -21.92
CA ALA A 177 4.67 11.81 -21.83
C ALA A 177 4.88 10.54 -22.66
N ALA A 178 3.89 9.63 -22.69
CA ALA A 178 3.94 8.40 -23.48
C ALA A 178 3.92 8.63 -25.00
N ARG A 179 3.47 9.80 -25.46
CA ARG A 179 3.58 10.21 -26.86
C ARG A 179 4.96 10.77 -27.20
N LEU A 180 5.63 11.40 -26.23
CA LEU A 180 6.98 11.95 -26.39
C LEU A 180 8.05 10.86 -26.31
N ASP A 181 7.91 9.92 -25.38
CA ASP A 181 8.77 8.74 -25.26
C ASP A 181 7.94 7.48 -24.99
N PRO A 182 7.51 6.78 -26.06
CA PRO A 182 6.73 5.54 -25.94
C PRO A 182 7.51 4.36 -25.34
N THR A 183 8.84 4.48 -25.21
CA THR A 183 9.71 3.41 -24.74
C THR A 183 10.15 3.58 -23.28
N SER A 184 9.79 4.70 -22.65
CA SER A 184 10.11 4.99 -21.26
C SER A 184 9.34 4.08 -20.29
N GLU A 185 10.08 3.30 -19.51
CA GLU A 185 9.52 2.49 -18.43
C GLU A 185 8.93 3.36 -17.32
N ASP A 186 9.59 4.46 -16.96
CA ASP A 186 9.12 5.40 -15.93
C ASP A 186 7.77 6.03 -16.29
N VAL A 187 7.57 6.38 -17.57
CA VAL A 187 6.28 6.88 -18.07
C VAL A 187 5.20 5.80 -17.98
N ALA A 188 5.53 4.56 -18.36
CA ALA A 188 4.58 3.45 -18.30
C ALA A 188 4.14 3.18 -16.86
N VAL A 189 5.08 3.16 -15.91
CA VAL A 189 4.81 3.01 -14.47
C VAL A 189 3.97 4.18 -13.96
N GLY A 190 4.34 5.42 -14.29
CA GLY A 190 3.57 6.60 -13.88
C GLY A 190 2.11 6.56 -14.37
N ARG A 191 1.89 6.11 -15.62
CA ARG A 191 0.55 5.94 -16.17
C ARG A 191 -0.26 4.87 -15.45
N GLU A 192 0.31 3.69 -15.23
CA GLU A 192 -0.37 2.60 -14.50
C GLU A 192 -0.79 3.04 -13.10
N ARG A 193 0.09 3.77 -12.39
CA ARG A 193 -0.23 4.35 -11.09
C ARG A 193 -1.34 5.38 -11.15
N ALA A 194 -1.36 6.24 -12.16
CA ALA A 194 -2.43 7.22 -12.34
C ALA A 194 -3.78 6.56 -12.65
N GLU A 195 -3.78 5.45 -13.39
CA GLU A 195 -5.00 4.67 -13.71
C GLU A 195 -5.63 4.03 -12.46
N THR A 196 -4.83 3.64 -11.46
CA THR A 196 -5.31 2.99 -10.22
C THR A 196 -5.51 3.96 -9.05
N LEU A 197 -5.06 5.22 -9.17
CA LEU A 197 -5.00 6.17 -8.06
C LEU A 197 -6.36 6.42 -7.37
N ASP A 198 -7.43 6.64 -8.13
CA ASP A 198 -8.77 6.85 -7.56
C ASP A 198 -9.25 5.64 -6.74
N GLN A 199 -8.94 4.42 -7.20
CA GLN A 199 -9.28 3.19 -6.50
C GLN A 199 -8.46 3.03 -5.22
N VAL A 200 -7.16 3.36 -5.28
CA VAL A 200 -6.27 3.36 -4.11
C VAL A 200 -6.80 4.34 -3.06
N GLU A 201 -7.09 5.59 -3.43
CA GLU A 201 -7.58 6.60 -2.48
C GLU A 201 -8.93 6.22 -1.86
N ALA A 202 -9.84 5.62 -2.63
CA ALA A 202 -11.10 5.10 -2.09
C ALA A 202 -10.86 3.99 -1.05
N LEU A 203 -9.99 3.03 -1.35
CA LEU A 203 -9.63 1.96 -0.39
C LEU A 203 -8.99 2.53 0.87
N LEU A 204 -8.11 3.54 0.75
CA LEU A 204 -7.49 4.20 1.90
C LEU A 204 -8.51 4.95 2.75
N SER A 205 -9.51 5.59 2.14
CA SER A 205 -10.60 6.24 2.85
C SER A 205 -11.43 5.24 3.64
N ASP A 206 -11.92 4.18 2.99
CA ASP A 206 -12.74 3.13 3.60
C ASP A 206 -11.97 2.39 4.72
N ALA A 207 -10.67 2.11 4.48
CA ALA A 207 -9.80 1.52 5.48
C ALA A 207 -9.61 2.44 6.70
N GLY A 208 -9.49 3.74 6.46
CA GLY A 208 -9.40 4.76 7.52
C GLY A 208 -10.62 4.76 8.42
N GLU A 209 -11.84 4.71 7.85
CA GLU A 209 -13.09 4.64 8.61
C GLU A 209 -13.17 3.37 9.48
N LEU A 210 -12.81 2.22 8.91
CA LEU A 210 -12.75 0.94 9.65
C LEU A 210 -11.69 0.95 10.76
N GLN A 211 -10.54 1.58 10.50
CA GLN A 211 -9.48 1.71 11.50
C GLN A 211 -9.97 2.58 12.67
N GLU A 212 -10.68 3.68 12.39
CA GLU A 212 -11.27 4.55 13.41
C GLU A 212 -12.41 3.88 14.20
N SER A 213 -13.18 2.99 13.57
CA SER A 213 -14.21 2.18 14.25
C SER A 213 -13.64 1.03 15.08
N GLY A 214 -12.34 0.76 14.98
CA GLY A 214 -11.66 -0.35 15.66
C GLY A 214 -11.77 -1.69 14.92
N GLU A 215 -12.29 -1.71 13.69
CA GLU A 215 -12.39 -2.88 12.82
C GLU A 215 -11.05 -3.18 12.10
N LEU A 216 -9.98 -3.26 12.89
CA LEU A 216 -8.59 -3.26 12.40
C LEU A 216 -8.28 -4.37 11.38
N ALA A 217 -8.87 -5.56 11.53
CA ALA A 217 -8.64 -6.66 10.59
C ALA A 217 -9.28 -6.40 9.20
N GLN A 218 -10.44 -5.73 9.16
CA GLN A 218 -11.08 -5.34 7.91
C GLN A 218 -10.33 -4.17 7.26
N ALA A 219 -9.91 -3.19 8.08
CA ALA A 219 -9.05 -2.10 7.63
C ALA A 219 -7.75 -2.63 7.01
N GLN A 220 -7.11 -3.63 7.64
CA GLN A 220 -5.90 -4.26 7.13
C GLN A 220 -6.10 -4.84 5.72
N ALA A 221 -7.21 -5.55 5.50
CA ALA A 221 -7.51 -6.14 4.20
C ALA A 221 -7.69 -5.09 3.08
N LEU A 222 -8.22 -3.91 3.41
CA LEU A 222 -8.34 -2.81 2.45
C LEU A 222 -6.99 -2.11 2.22
N TYR A 223 -6.19 -1.88 3.26
CA TYR A 223 -4.83 -1.36 3.10
C TYR A 223 -3.94 -2.31 2.29
N ASP A 224 -4.06 -3.63 2.49
CA ASP A 224 -3.35 -4.63 1.69
C ASP A 224 -3.75 -4.58 0.22
N GLN A 225 -5.04 -4.37 -0.08
CA GLN A 225 -5.53 -4.18 -1.45
C GLN A 225 -5.00 -2.89 -2.07
N ALA A 226 -4.97 -1.78 -1.33
CA ALA A 226 -4.43 -0.52 -1.80
C ALA A 226 -2.93 -0.64 -2.16
N VAL A 227 -2.14 -1.28 -1.30
CA VAL A 227 -0.71 -1.54 -1.54
C VAL A 227 -0.49 -2.52 -2.70
N LEU A 228 -1.39 -3.47 -2.93
CA LEU A 228 -1.31 -4.37 -4.06
C LEU A 228 -1.55 -3.65 -5.41
N LEU A 229 -2.43 -2.64 -5.42
CA LEU A 229 -2.73 -1.84 -6.61
C LEU A 229 -1.61 -0.86 -6.96
N ASP A 230 -1.01 -0.22 -5.96
CA ASP A 230 0.17 0.63 -6.15
C ASP A 230 1.19 0.41 -5.02
N PRO A 231 2.16 -0.50 -5.21
CA PRO A 231 3.22 -0.76 -4.24
C PRO A 231 4.14 0.46 -3.99
N LEU A 232 4.13 1.46 -4.88
CA LEU A 232 4.92 2.68 -4.76
C LEU A 232 4.11 3.83 -4.12
N HIS A 233 2.89 3.58 -3.65
CA HIS A 233 2.09 4.57 -2.92
C HIS A 233 2.52 4.63 -1.44
N ASP A 234 3.36 5.60 -1.11
CA ASP A 234 3.98 5.75 0.22
C ASP A 234 2.95 5.78 1.36
N ARG A 235 1.85 6.53 1.17
CA ARG A 235 0.79 6.67 2.19
C ARG A 235 0.08 5.34 2.48
N ALA A 236 -0.13 4.51 1.48
CA ALA A 236 -0.82 3.23 1.60
C ALA A 236 0.04 2.26 2.40
N THR A 237 1.33 2.22 2.09
CA THR A 237 2.31 1.38 2.79
C THR A 237 2.46 1.81 4.25
N ALA A 238 2.52 3.12 4.52
CA ALA A 238 2.60 3.66 5.88
C ALA A 238 1.34 3.36 6.70
N LEU A 239 0.15 3.55 6.13
CA LEU A 239 -1.12 3.29 6.81
C LEU A 239 -1.31 1.79 7.09
N ARG A 240 -0.92 0.92 6.16
CA ARG A 240 -0.91 -0.54 6.37
C ARG A 240 -0.05 -0.92 7.60
N GLN A 241 1.16 -0.36 7.70
CA GLN A 241 2.07 -0.62 8.80
C GLN A 241 1.54 -0.07 10.13
N ASP A 242 0.95 1.13 10.13
CA ASP A 242 0.29 1.70 11.32
C ASP A 242 -0.83 0.80 11.82
N ASN A 243 -1.70 0.34 10.92
CA ASN A 243 -2.81 -0.55 11.28
C ASN A 243 -2.33 -1.92 11.79
N GLU A 244 -1.30 -2.50 11.17
CA GLU A 244 -0.66 -3.73 11.66
C GLU A 244 -0.15 -3.55 13.10
N GLN A 245 0.50 -2.42 13.41
CA GLN A 245 0.95 -2.12 14.76
C GLN A 245 -0.22 -1.98 15.73
N ARG A 246 -1.32 -1.33 15.33
CA ARG A 246 -2.54 -1.25 16.15
C ARG A 246 -3.15 -2.62 16.42
N MET A 247 -3.13 -3.53 15.45
CA MET A 247 -3.60 -4.91 15.65
C MET A 247 -2.76 -5.65 16.70
N ILE A 248 -1.44 -5.51 16.63
CA ILE A 248 -0.51 -6.07 17.62
C ILE A 248 -0.80 -5.50 19.01
N ASP A 249 -1.01 -4.19 19.11
CA ASP A 249 -1.29 -3.49 20.36
C ASP A 249 -2.64 -3.88 20.97
N ALA A 250 -3.67 -4.02 20.14
CA ALA A 250 -4.99 -4.47 20.54
C ALA A 250 -4.95 -5.93 21.05
N GLU A 251 -4.27 -6.82 20.34
CA GLU A 251 -4.12 -8.22 20.74
C GLU A 251 -3.31 -8.36 22.03
N PHE A 252 -2.20 -7.61 22.16
CA PHE A 252 -1.44 -7.54 23.41
C PHE A 252 -2.33 -7.11 24.59
N THR A 253 -3.10 -6.04 24.41
CA THR A 253 -4.01 -5.52 25.44
C THR A 253 -5.09 -6.54 25.82
N ARG A 254 -5.65 -7.24 24.84
CA ARG A 254 -6.65 -8.30 25.04
C ARG A 254 -6.08 -9.45 25.88
N ILE A 255 -4.89 -9.95 25.52
CA ILE A 255 -4.24 -11.04 26.25
C ILE A 255 -3.83 -10.61 27.67
N MET A 256 -3.31 -9.39 27.84
CA MET A 256 -2.99 -8.86 29.17
C MET A 256 -4.25 -8.79 30.05
N SER A 257 -5.37 -8.31 29.51
CA SER A 257 -6.64 -8.24 30.22
C SER A 257 -7.17 -9.62 30.59
N GLU A 258 -7.00 -10.61 29.70
CA GLU A 258 -7.31 -12.02 29.99
C GLU A 258 -6.49 -12.54 31.18
N GLY A 259 -5.18 -12.24 31.23
CA GLY A 259 -4.31 -12.61 32.34
C GLY A 259 -4.74 -12.02 33.68
N PHE A 260 -5.10 -10.73 33.71
CA PHE A 260 -5.61 -10.10 34.94
C PHE A 260 -6.97 -10.67 35.36
N ALA A 261 -7.88 -10.94 34.42
CA ALA A 261 -9.17 -11.57 34.73
C ALA A 261 -9.04 -13.01 35.26
N LEU A 262 -7.94 -13.71 34.94
CA LEU A 262 -7.61 -15.02 35.52
C LEU A 262 -7.09 -14.87 36.96
N LEU A 263 -6.29 -13.84 37.25
CA LEU A 263 -5.88 -13.52 38.62
C LEU A 263 -7.06 -13.21 39.53
N ASP A 264 -8.02 -12.42 39.04
CA ASP A 264 -9.25 -12.10 39.79
C ASP A 264 -10.07 -13.35 40.14
N ARG A 265 -9.89 -14.44 39.40
CA ARG A 265 -10.52 -15.75 39.64
C ARG A 265 -9.67 -16.70 40.49
N GLY A 266 -8.48 -16.30 40.90
CA GLY A 266 -7.51 -17.14 41.61
C GLY A 266 -6.77 -18.14 40.73
N GLU A 267 -6.85 -18.01 39.41
CA GLU A 267 -6.24 -18.91 38.44
C GLU A 267 -4.83 -18.43 38.04
N ALA A 268 -3.93 -18.30 39.02
CA ALA A 268 -2.61 -17.67 38.83
C ALA A 268 -1.70 -18.37 37.82
N GLU A 269 -1.69 -19.70 37.75
CA GLU A 269 -0.90 -20.44 36.74
C GLU A 269 -1.41 -20.19 35.31
N SER A 270 -2.73 -20.12 35.13
CA SER A 270 -3.37 -19.75 33.87
C SER A 270 -3.03 -18.31 33.49
N ALA A 271 -3.00 -17.39 34.47
CA ALA A 271 -2.63 -16.00 34.26
C ALA A 271 -1.18 -15.86 33.79
N ILE A 272 -0.23 -16.58 34.40
CA ILE A 272 1.18 -16.63 33.93
C ILE A 272 1.24 -17.09 32.48
N THR A 273 0.47 -18.12 32.11
CA THR A 273 0.41 -18.61 30.74
C THR A 273 -0.14 -17.55 29.77
N ALA A 274 -1.14 -16.76 30.19
CA ALA A 274 -1.65 -15.64 29.41
C ALA A 274 -0.59 -14.54 29.23
N PHE A 275 0.09 -14.11 30.29
CA PHE A 275 1.15 -13.10 30.18
C PHE A 275 2.34 -13.59 29.33
N GLN A 276 2.66 -14.89 29.37
CA GLN A 276 3.66 -15.47 28.47
C GLN A 276 3.22 -15.41 26.99
N ARG A 277 1.93 -15.62 26.69
CA ARG A 277 1.39 -15.38 25.34
C ARG A 277 1.51 -13.90 24.96
N ALA A 278 1.28 -12.98 25.89
CA ALA A 278 1.48 -11.54 25.62
C ALA A 278 2.94 -11.21 25.25
N LEU A 279 3.92 -11.91 25.83
CA LEU A 279 5.34 -11.79 25.43
C LEU A 279 5.64 -12.37 24.04
N GLN A 280 4.84 -13.31 23.54
CA GLN A 280 4.98 -13.80 22.16
C GLN A 280 4.48 -12.75 21.16
N VAL A 281 3.44 -11.98 21.52
CA VAL A 281 2.92 -10.87 20.71
C VAL A 281 3.85 -9.66 20.76
N ARG A 282 4.35 -9.30 21.95
CA ARG A 282 5.30 -8.19 22.14
C ARG A 282 6.53 -8.67 22.93
N PRO A 283 7.57 -9.17 22.25
CA PRO A 283 8.82 -9.55 22.88
C PRO A 283 9.43 -8.38 23.67
N GLY A 284 9.87 -8.66 24.90
CA GLY A 284 10.48 -7.63 25.76
C GLY A 284 9.50 -6.70 26.48
N SER A 285 8.19 -6.96 26.44
CA SER A 285 7.21 -6.17 27.19
C SER A 285 7.49 -6.18 28.70
N GLN A 286 7.89 -5.03 29.26
CA GLN A 286 8.14 -4.87 30.69
C GLN A 286 6.88 -5.17 31.51
N GLN A 287 5.72 -4.68 31.06
CA GLN A 287 4.44 -4.90 31.74
C GLN A 287 4.09 -6.39 31.88
N ALA A 288 4.30 -7.18 30.82
CA ALA A 288 4.03 -8.62 30.88
C ALA A 288 5.04 -9.35 31.78
N ASN A 289 6.32 -8.97 31.73
CA ASN A 289 7.34 -9.52 32.62
C ASN A 289 7.05 -9.23 34.10
N GLU A 290 6.68 -8.00 34.43
CA GLU A 290 6.31 -7.59 35.79
C GLU A 290 5.09 -8.36 36.29
N ALA A 291 4.04 -8.49 35.47
CA ALA A 291 2.84 -9.25 35.81
C ALA A 291 3.16 -10.73 36.10
N ILE A 292 4.04 -11.35 35.30
CA ILE A 292 4.52 -12.73 35.55
C ILE A 292 5.27 -12.81 36.88
N THR A 293 6.20 -11.90 37.14
CA THR A 293 7.01 -11.90 38.36
C THR A 293 6.14 -11.75 39.59
N GLN A 294 5.27 -10.75 39.62
CA GLN A 294 4.35 -10.50 40.74
C GLN A 294 3.41 -11.70 40.97
N THR A 295 2.90 -12.31 39.91
CA THR A 295 2.03 -13.49 40.03
C THR A 295 2.78 -14.69 40.63
N ARG A 296 4.05 -14.91 40.22
CA ARG A 296 4.88 -15.99 40.77
C ARG A 296 5.20 -15.75 42.25
N GLU A 297 5.50 -14.52 42.63
CA GLU A 297 5.72 -14.16 44.03
C GLU A 297 4.48 -14.45 44.89
N GLN A 298 3.29 -14.09 44.41
CA GLN A 298 2.03 -14.41 45.09
C GLN A 298 1.82 -15.92 45.22
N LEU A 299 2.08 -16.70 44.18
CA LEU A 299 2.00 -18.17 44.23
C LEU A 299 2.97 -18.77 45.26
N THR A 300 4.18 -18.25 45.34
CA THR A 300 5.17 -18.66 46.36
C THR A 300 4.62 -18.41 47.76
N LEU A 301 4.05 -17.23 48.03
CA LEU A 301 3.45 -16.92 49.33
C LEU A 301 2.28 -17.85 49.69
N VAL A 302 1.39 -18.13 48.73
CA VAL A 302 0.28 -19.08 48.93
C VAL A 302 0.81 -20.48 49.23
N ARG A 303 1.87 -20.92 48.55
CA ARG A 303 2.46 -22.25 48.79
C ARG A 303 3.16 -22.33 50.15
N ILE A 304 3.85 -21.28 50.58
CA ILE A 304 4.42 -21.17 51.92
C ILE A 304 3.33 -21.32 52.98
N GLU A 305 2.20 -20.63 52.82
CA GLU A 305 1.05 -20.75 53.73
C GLU A 305 0.47 -22.18 53.74
N GLN A 306 0.36 -22.81 52.57
CA GLN A 306 -0.09 -24.20 52.48
C GLN A 306 0.84 -25.17 53.18
N TYR A 307 2.17 -24.99 53.06
CA TYR A 307 3.13 -25.81 53.79
C TYR A 307 3.05 -25.60 55.29
N ARG A 308 2.90 -24.35 55.76
CA ARG A 308 2.68 -24.05 57.18
C ARG A 308 1.49 -24.83 57.75
N LEU A 309 0.31 -24.69 57.13
CA LEU A 309 -0.92 -25.36 57.57
C LEU A 309 -0.85 -26.89 57.48
N GLN A 310 -0.01 -27.44 56.60
CA GLN A 310 0.21 -28.89 56.49
C GLN A 310 1.16 -29.39 57.58
N ALA A 311 2.27 -28.68 57.82
CA ALA A 311 3.24 -29.03 58.85
C ALA A 311 2.61 -28.99 60.25
N GLU A 312 1.84 -27.94 60.57
CA GLU A 312 1.09 -27.84 61.82
C GLU A 312 0.09 -29.00 62.00
N ARG A 313 -0.54 -29.46 60.91
CA ARG A 313 -1.43 -30.63 60.94
C ARG A 313 -0.66 -31.94 61.19
N HIS A 314 0.52 -32.09 60.60
CA HIS A 314 1.39 -33.24 60.86
C HIS A 314 1.85 -33.26 62.33
N GLU A 315 2.23 -32.11 62.89
CA GLU A 315 2.57 -31.99 64.31
C GLU A 315 1.39 -32.36 65.23
N GLN A 316 0.19 -31.87 64.95
CA GLN A 316 -1.03 -32.20 65.71
C GLN A 316 -1.36 -33.70 65.68
N GLN A 317 -0.94 -34.40 64.63
CA GLN A 317 -1.13 -35.85 64.45
C GLN A 317 0.08 -36.67 64.91
N GLU A 318 1.07 -36.01 65.52
CA GLU A 318 2.34 -36.60 65.96
C GLU A 318 3.14 -37.28 64.83
N GLN A 319 2.93 -36.85 63.58
CA GLN A 319 3.62 -37.34 62.39
C GLN A 319 4.93 -36.57 62.19
N TRP A 320 5.86 -36.70 63.12
CA TRP A 320 7.04 -35.82 63.22
C TRP A 320 7.91 -35.79 61.96
N GLN A 321 8.21 -36.96 61.36
CA GLN A 321 9.00 -37.00 60.13
C GLN A 321 8.33 -36.24 58.97
N GLN A 322 7.00 -36.32 58.85
CA GLN A 322 6.25 -35.64 57.80
C GLN A 322 6.22 -34.12 58.03
N ALA A 323 6.15 -33.69 59.30
CA ALA A 323 6.27 -32.27 59.65
C ALA A 323 7.65 -31.71 59.28
N ILE A 324 8.74 -32.43 59.61
CA ILE A 324 10.12 -32.07 59.24
C ILE A 324 10.26 -31.90 57.72
N ASP A 325 9.78 -32.89 56.95
CA ASP A 325 9.84 -32.85 55.49
C ASP A 325 9.04 -31.67 54.91
N THR A 326 7.88 -31.35 55.51
CA THR A 326 7.02 -30.24 55.07
C THR A 326 7.64 -28.87 55.37
N TYR A 327 8.24 -28.68 56.54
CA TYR A 327 8.97 -27.45 56.85
C TYR A 327 10.22 -27.29 55.99
N ALA A 328 10.94 -28.38 55.70
CA ALA A 328 12.06 -28.36 54.76
C ALA A 328 11.60 -27.89 53.37
N ALA A 329 10.46 -28.38 52.88
CA ALA A 329 9.89 -27.93 51.60
C ALA A 329 9.49 -26.43 51.60
N ALA A 330 9.07 -25.87 52.74
CA ALA A 330 8.85 -24.43 52.88
C ALA A 330 10.18 -23.65 52.82
N LEU A 331 11.22 -24.14 53.51
CA LEU A 331 12.55 -23.53 53.53
C LEU A 331 13.27 -23.59 52.17
N ASP A 332 12.93 -24.56 51.33
CA ASP A 332 13.39 -24.60 49.93
C ASP A 332 12.80 -23.46 49.08
N LEU A 333 11.64 -22.90 49.47
CA LEU A 333 11.06 -21.71 48.82
C LEU A 333 11.68 -20.41 49.36
N ASP A 334 11.86 -20.30 50.67
CA ASP A 334 12.58 -19.22 51.31
C ASP A 334 13.26 -19.72 52.60
N ALA A 335 14.59 -19.69 52.61
CA ALA A 335 15.39 -20.19 53.73
C ALA A 335 15.24 -19.35 55.01
N ASN A 336 14.69 -18.13 54.93
CA ASN A 336 14.55 -17.21 56.07
C ASN A 336 13.20 -17.32 56.81
N LEU A 337 12.38 -18.30 56.46
CA LEU A 337 11.07 -18.50 57.09
C LEU A 337 11.21 -18.99 58.53
N VAL A 338 11.13 -18.06 59.49
CA VAL A 338 11.29 -18.34 60.92
C VAL A 338 10.37 -19.46 61.41
N PHE A 339 9.09 -19.44 61.04
CA PHE A 339 8.13 -20.48 61.45
C PHE A 339 8.57 -21.88 61.00
N ALA A 340 9.20 -21.98 59.82
CA ALA A 340 9.64 -23.25 59.27
C ALA A 340 10.97 -23.70 59.87
N GLN A 341 11.87 -22.76 60.20
CA GLN A 341 13.09 -23.08 60.94
C GLN A 341 12.77 -23.62 62.35
N GLU A 342 11.92 -22.91 63.08
CA GLU A 342 11.52 -23.26 64.45
C GLU A 342 10.68 -24.54 64.48
N GLY A 343 9.67 -24.65 63.62
CA GLY A 343 8.83 -25.84 63.54
C GLY A 343 9.60 -27.10 63.15
N LYS A 344 10.61 -26.97 62.27
CA LYS A 344 11.50 -28.07 61.91
C LYS A 344 12.34 -28.53 63.11
N ASP A 345 13.02 -27.61 63.82
CA ASP A 345 13.80 -27.95 65.02
C ASP A 345 12.93 -28.61 66.09
N TYR A 346 11.74 -28.06 66.33
CA TYR A 346 10.76 -28.63 67.25
C TYR A 346 10.37 -30.07 66.86
N SER A 347 10.02 -30.29 65.59
CA SER A 347 9.63 -31.60 65.07
C SER A 347 10.78 -32.62 65.08
N GLU A 348 12.02 -32.19 64.81
CA GLU A 348 13.23 -33.03 64.90
C GLU A 348 13.46 -33.52 66.34
N ARG A 349 13.34 -32.63 67.33
CA ARG A 349 13.45 -32.99 68.75
C ARG A 349 12.33 -33.95 69.18
N ARG A 350 11.09 -33.74 68.71
CA ARG A 350 9.96 -34.66 68.99
C ARG A 350 10.18 -36.03 68.37
N LEU A 351 10.66 -36.12 67.13
CA LEU A 351 10.97 -37.39 66.48
C LEU A 351 12.10 -38.14 67.21
N GLN A 352 13.14 -37.42 67.63
CA GLN A 352 14.22 -38.00 68.42
C GLN A 352 13.70 -38.55 69.75
N LEU A 353 12.87 -37.78 70.47
CA LEU A 353 12.23 -38.21 71.71
C LEU A 353 11.37 -39.46 71.49
N ASP A 354 10.50 -39.46 70.48
CA ASP A 354 9.63 -40.58 70.13
C ASP A 354 10.42 -41.85 69.81
N THR A 355 11.43 -41.74 68.94
CA THR A 355 12.31 -42.85 68.56
C THR A 355 13.00 -43.49 69.76
N LEU A 356 13.53 -42.66 70.66
CA LEU A 356 14.24 -43.12 71.84
C LEU A 356 13.29 -43.73 72.87
N LEU A 357 12.09 -43.17 73.07
CA LEU A 357 11.06 -43.76 73.92
C LEU A 357 10.63 -45.11 73.38
N GLN A 358 10.27 -45.20 72.10
CA GLN A 358 9.88 -46.43 71.43
C GLN A 358 10.96 -47.51 71.56
N THR A 359 12.23 -47.15 71.31
CA THR A 359 13.37 -48.06 71.43
C THR A 359 13.50 -48.65 72.84
N ASN A 360 13.32 -47.83 73.88
CA ASN A 360 13.38 -48.28 75.28
C ASN A 360 12.13 -49.06 75.71
N LEU A 361 10.96 -48.78 75.11
CA LEU A 361 9.73 -49.55 75.34
C LEU A 361 9.79 -50.93 74.67
N ASP A 362 10.39 -51.02 73.49
CA ASP A 362 10.56 -52.26 72.73
C ASP A 362 11.64 -53.18 73.34
N ASP A 363 12.68 -52.60 73.97
CA ASP A 363 13.71 -53.34 74.73
C ASP A 363 13.97 -52.75 76.12
N PRO A 364 13.12 -53.03 77.12
CA PRO A 364 13.26 -52.45 78.47
C PRO A 364 14.52 -52.90 79.21
N LEU A 365 15.09 -54.06 78.86
CA LEU A 365 16.29 -54.60 79.51
C LEU A 365 17.55 -53.82 79.09
N ARG A 366 17.50 -53.10 77.97
CA ARG A 366 18.61 -52.28 77.47
C ARG A 366 19.05 -51.22 78.48
N LEU A 367 18.13 -50.66 79.26
CA LEU A 367 18.42 -49.66 80.30
C LEU A 367 19.37 -50.15 81.41
N SER A 368 19.64 -51.45 81.51
CA SER A 368 20.66 -51.99 82.39
C SER A 368 22.10 -51.81 81.88
N ASP A 369 22.27 -51.57 80.58
CA ASP A 369 23.54 -51.18 79.96
C ASP A 369 23.83 -49.70 80.18
N ALA A 370 25.07 -49.37 80.54
CA ALA A 370 25.46 -48.01 80.89
C ALA A 370 25.30 -47.01 79.73
N ALA A 371 25.47 -47.44 78.48
CA ALA A 371 25.32 -46.58 77.31
C ALA A 371 23.85 -46.28 77.01
N ALA A 372 22.98 -47.30 77.10
CA ALA A 372 21.54 -47.12 76.93
C ALA A 372 20.90 -46.33 78.09
N TYR A 373 21.42 -46.48 79.32
CA TYR A 373 21.03 -45.62 80.44
C TYR A 373 21.40 -44.15 80.21
N GLN A 374 22.60 -43.90 79.68
CA GLN A 374 23.05 -42.56 79.34
C GLN A 374 22.21 -41.94 78.21
N GLU A 375 21.87 -42.72 77.19
CA GLU A 375 20.96 -42.34 76.11
C GLU A 375 19.58 -41.96 76.66
N ALA A 376 19.02 -42.74 77.61
CA ALA A 376 17.76 -42.40 78.27
C ALA A 376 17.82 -41.12 79.13
N LEU A 377 18.99 -40.79 79.72
CA LEU A 377 19.19 -39.50 80.38
C LEU A 377 19.26 -38.33 79.38
N ASP A 378 19.81 -38.56 78.18
CA ASP A 378 19.77 -37.58 77.10
C ASP A 378 18.33 -37.37 76.60
N VAL A 379 17.51 -38.42 76.51
CA VAL A 379 16.05 -38.33 76.26
C VAL A 379 15.37 -37.44 77.27
N PHE A 380 15.62 -37.69 78.57
CA PHE A 380 15.02 -36.90 79.64
C PHE A 380 15.40 -35.43 79.54
N ARG A 381 16.64 -35.12 79.12
CA ARG A 381 17.10 -33.76 78.88
C ARG A 381 16.37 -33.12 77.70
N VAL A 382 16.31 -33.78 76.54
CA VAL A 382 15.58 -33.30 75.36
C VAL A 382 14.11 -33.03 75.70
N ALA A 383 13.46 -33.95 76.43
CA ALA A 383 12.08 -33.78 76.88
C ALA A 383 11.91 -32.63 77.89
N SER A 384 12.87 -32.45 78.80
CA SER A 384 12.85 -31.37 79.79
C SER A 384 13.05 -30.00 79.16
N ASP A 385 13.99 -29.89 78.22
CA ASP A 385 14.26 -28.66 77.46
C ASP A 385 13.02 -28.27 76.64
N LEU A 386 12.41 -29.25 75.95
CA LEU A 386 11.17 -29.04 75.21
C LEU A 386 10.01 -28.57 76.10
N ALA A 387 9.87 -29.16 77.29
CA ALA A 387 8.85 -28.74 78.25
C ALA A 387 9.09 -27.30 78.75
N GLN A 388 10.34 -26.89 78.94
CA GLN A 388 10.70 -25.52 79.31
C GLN A 388 10.37 -24.52 78.20
N ASP A 389 10.69 -24.87 76.95
CA ASP A 389 10.39 -24.01 75.79
C ASP A 389 8.87 -23.81 75.62
N LEU A 390 8.06 -24.86 75.75
CA LEU A 390 6.59 -24.77 75.71
C LEU A 390 6.01 -23.94 76.86
N MET A 391 6.67 -23.92 78.03
CA MET A 391 6.26 -23.08 79.16
C MET A 391 6.67 -21.61 78.98
N ALA A 392 7.69 -21.31 78.17
CA ALA A 392 8.14 -19.95 77.90
C ALA A 392 7.34 -19.26 76.77
N GLN A 393 6.63 -20.03 75.95
CA GLN A 393 5.82 -19.53 74.83
C GLN A 393 4.34 -19.25 75.18
N ASN A 394 3.86 -19.70 76.35
CA ASN A 394 2.56 -19.34 76.94
C ASN A 394 2.71 -18.20 77.94
#